data_AF-A0A8X6SBS8-F1
#
_entry.id   AF-A0A8X6SBS8-F1
#
_cell.length_a   1.000
_cell.length_b   1.000
_cell.length_c   1.000
_cell.angle_alpha   90.00
_cell.angle_beta   90.00
_cell.angle_gamma   90.00
#
_symmetry.space_group_name_H-M   'P 1'
#
loop_
_entity.id
_entity.type
_entity.pdbx_description
1 polymer ?
#
loop_
_entity_poly.entity_id
_entity_poly.type
_entity_poly.pdbx_seq_one_letter_code
_entity_poly.pdbx_strand_id
1 'polypeptide(L)'
;MIRADVGVAIVPQTISRHLAEANLKSKRPFRALSLTPEHRQLRLQWCQARSVWNVTDWQNVVFRDESWFVLGTENNRVRVWRRPG
;
A
#
# COMPACT_ATOMS: atom_id res chain seq x y z
N MET A 1 12.94 20.95 8.24
CA MET A 1 14.08 20.71 9.16
C MET A 1 13.51 19.99 10.37
N ILE A 2 13.79 18.68 10.54
CA ILE A 2 13.32 17.93 11.71
C ILE A 2 14.27 18.29 12.84
N ARG A 3 13.79 19.02 13.85
CA ARG A 3 14.55 19.37 15.04
C ARG A 3 14.71 18.11 15.89
N ALA A 4 15.94 17.69 16.14
CA ALA A 4 16.21 16.85 17.31
C ALA A 4 16.03 17.73 18.56
N ASP A 5 15.57 17.15 19.67
CA ASP A 5 15.51 17.83 20.98
C ASP A 5 16.89 18.29 21.51
N VAL A 6 17.95 17.89 20.81
CA VAL A 6 19.30 18.41 20.97
C VAL A 6 19.52 19.37 19.79
N GLY A 7 19.75 20.66 20.03
CA GLY A 7 19.76 21.76 19.05
C GLY A 7 20.79 21.70 17.89
N VAL A 8 21.19 20.51 17.45
CA VAL A 8 22.07 20.23 16.31
C VAL A 8 21.23 20.09 15.04
N ALA A 9 21.60 20.83 14.00
CA ALA A 9 21.01 20.70 12.68
C ALA A 9 21.44 19.38 12.03
N ILE A 10 20.51 18.42 11.91
CA ILE A 10 20.77 17.14 11.23
C ILE A 10 20.46 17.28 9.74
N VAL A 11 21.42 16.91 8.87
CA VAL A 11 21.23 16.85 7.43
C VAL A 11 20.51 15.56 7.00
N PRO A 12 19.64 15.58 5.96
CA PRO A 12 18.90 14.39 5.51
C PRO A 12 19.77 13.17 5.19
N GLN A 13 21.01 13.39 4.76
CA GLN A 13 21.97 12.32 4.47
C GLN A 13 22.33 11.52 5.71
N THR A 14 22.49 12.17 6.87
CA THR A 14 22.76 11.51 8.16
C THR A 14 21.60 10.61 8.56
N ILE A 15 20.36 11.07 8.38
CA ILE A 15 19.14 10.30 8.65
C ILE A 15 19.09 9.07 7.72
N SER A 16 19.31 9.26 6.42
CA SER A 16 19.29 8.16 5.44
C SER A 16 20.34 7.09 5.76
N ARG A 17 21.58 7.51 6.10
CA ARG A 17 22.66 6.60 6.48
C ARG A 17 22.31 5.81 7.73
N HIS A 18 21.82 6.48 8.78
CA HIS A 18 21.47 5.82 10.03
C HIS A 18 20.31 4.81 9.85
N LEU A 19 19.32 5.15 9.03
CA LEU A 19 18.24 4.23 8.69
C LEU A 19 18.74 3.03 7.88
N ALA A 20 19.71 3.23 6.98
CA ALA A 20 20.35 2.14 6.24
C ALA A 20 21.20 1.24 7.14
N GLU A 21 21.97 1.80 8.08
CA GLU A 21 22.73 1.08 9.11
C GLU A 21 21.80 0.23 9.99
N ALA A 22 20.60 0.73 10.31
CA ALA A 22 19.55 -0.01 11.01
C ALA A 22 18.86 -1.09 10.14
N ASN A 23 19.36 -1.36 8.93
CA ASN A 23 18.81 -2.27 7.94
C ASN A 23 17.34 -1.94 7.58
N LEU A 24 17.02 -0.65 7.45
CA LEU A 24 15.73 -0.19 6.92
C LEU A 24 15.87 0.23 5.46
N LYS A 25 14.85 -0.06 4.66
CA LYS A 25 14.80 0.32 3.24
C LYS A 25 13.67 1.30 2.99
N SER A 26 13.97 2.34 2.21
CA SER A 26 12.96 3.28 1.71
C SER A 26 12.06 2.58 0.70
N LYS A 27 10.76 2.48 1.01
CA LYS A 27 9.74 1.80 0.20
C LYS A 27 8.51 2.68 0.03
N ARG A 28 7.73 2.42 -1.01
CA ARG A 28 6.38 2.98 -1.12
C ARG A 28 5.51 2.33 -0.03
N PRO A 29 4.74 3.12 0.75
CA PRO A 29 3.82 2.54 1.71
C PRO A 29 2.80 1.66 0.98
N PHE A 30 2.53 0.49 1.54
CA PHE A 30 1.44 -0.35 1.07
C PHE A 30 0.13 0.27 1.55
N ARG A 31 -0.79 0.53 0.63
CA ARG A 31 -2.15 0.96 0.94
C ARG A 31 -3.10 -0.15 0.51
N ALA A 32 -3.69 -0.82 1.49
CA ALA A 32 -4.81 -1.71 1.27
C ALA A 32 -5.82 -1.51 2.37
N LEU A 33 -7.08 -1.78 2.05
CA LEU A 33 -8.14 -1.82 3.04
C LEU A 33 -7.89 -3.01 3.97
N SER A 34 -7.92 -2.75 5.28
CA SER A 34 -7.85 -3.80 6.29
C SER A 34 -9.09 -4.68 6.17
N LEU A 35 -8.90 -5.95 5.83
CA LEU A 35 -9.99 -6.92 5.78
C LEU A 35 -10.24 -7.48 7.18
N THR A 36 -11.50 -7.36 7.65
CA THR A 36 -12.00 -8.09 8.82
C THR A 36 -11.94 -9.61 8.54
N PRO A 37 -11.92 -10.46 9.59
CA PRO A 37 -11.96 -11.90 9.40
C PRO A 37 -13.15 -12.37 8.54
N GLU A 38 -14.32 -11.77 8.74
CA GLU A 38 -15.53 -12.04 7.95
C GLU A 38 -15.34 -11.70 6.46
N HIS A 39 -14.80 -10.51 6.15
CA HIS A 39 -14.52 -10.14 4.76
C HIS A 39 -13.55 -11.12 4.08
N ARG A 40 -12.57 -11.64 4.82
CA ARG A 40 -11.62 -12.64 4.28
C ARG A 40 -12.34 -13.94 3.93
N GLN A 41 -13.21 -14.41 4.83
CA GLN A 41 -13.97 -15.64 4.64
C GLN A 41 -14.92 -15.52 3.43
N LEU A 42 -15.70 -14.44 3.36
CA LEU A 42 -16.62 -14.20 2.25
C LEU A 42 -15.90 -14.11 0.91
N ARG A 43 -14.76 -13.40 0.86
CA ARG A 43 -13.94 -13.33 -0.36
C ARG A 43 -13.39 -14.69 -0.77
N LEU A 44 -12.91 -15.50 0.18
CA LEU A 44 -12.41 -16.84 -0.11
C LEU A 44 -13.51 -17.73 -0.68
N GLN A 45 -14.68 -17.76 -0.05
CA GLN A 45 -15.84 -18.52 -0.53
C GLN A 45 -16.28 -18.06 -1.92
N TRP A 46 -16.32 -16.75 -2.16
CA TRP A 46 -16.68 -16.19 -3.46
C TRP A 46 -15.72 -16.64 -4.57
N CYS A 47 -14.40 -16.62 -4.30
CA CYS A 47 -13.37 -17.11 -5.22
C CYS A 47 -13.47 -18.61 -5.45
N GLN A 48 -13.65 -19.41 -4.39
CA GLN A 48 -13.78 -20.87 -4.49
C GLN A 48 -14.98 -21.27 -5.34
N ALA A 49 -16.14 -20.64 -5.11
CA ALA A 49 -17.36 -20.89 -5.87
C ALA A 49 -17.22 -20.58 -7.38
N ARG A 50 -16.27 -19.73 -7.76
CA ARG A 50 -16.02 -19.31 -9.15
C ARG A 50 -14.68 -19.82 -9.69
N SER A 51 -14.01 -20.70 -8.97
CA SER A 51 -12.70 -21.24 -9.37
C SER A 51 -12.76 -22.07 -10.65
N VAL A 52 -13.93 -22.65 -10.94
CA VAL A 52 -14.20 -23.46 -12.13
C VAL A 52 -14.79 -22.67 -13.30
N TRP A 53 -15.04 -21.37 -13.12
CA TRP A 53 -15.63 -20.53 -14.17
C TRP A 53 -14.68 -20.40 -15.36
N ASN A 54 -15.24 -20.60 -16.55
CA ASN A 54 -14.53 -20.45 -17.81
C ASN A 54 -14.73 -19.02 -18.38
N VAL A 55 -14.10 -18.74 -19.52
CA VAL A 55 -14.15 -17.41 -20.17
C VAL A 55 -15.58 -16.98 -20.51
N THR A 56 -16.43 -17.91 -20.95
CA THR A 56 -17.84 -17.62 -21.29
C THR A 56 -18.65 -17.24 -20.05
N ASP A 57 -18.40 -17.91 -18.92
CA ASP A 57 -19.05 -17.55 -17.65
C ASP A 57 -18.71 -16.11 -17.25
N TRP A 58 -17.44 -15.70 -17.41
CA TRP A 58 -17.01 -14.33 -17.13
C TRP A 58 -17.57 -13.30 -18.11
N GLN A 59 -17.77 -13.65 -19.38
CA GLN A 59 -18.35 -12.75 -20.39
C GLN A 59 -19.79 -12.35 -20.06
N ASN A 60 -20.51 -13.17 -19.29
CA ASN A 60 -21.88 -12.88 -18.88
C ASN A 60 -21.96 -11.95 -17.65
N VAL A 61 -20.82 -11.55 -17.07
CA VAL A 61 -20.79 -10.66 -15.90
C VAL A 61 -20.65 -9.21 -16.33
N VAL A 62 -21.61 -8.37 -15.93
CA VAL A 62 -21.52 -6.91 -16.07
C VAL A 62 -21.08 -6.31 -14.74
N PHE A 63 -19.89 -5.71 -14.70
CA PHE A 63 -19.38 -4.98 -13.54
C PHE A 63 -19.85 -3.53 -13.57
N ARG A 64 -20.19 -2.99 -12.39
CA ARG A 64 -20.49 -1.58 -12.18
C ARG A 64 -19.73 -1.09 -10.97
N ASP A 65 -19.09 0.07 -11.09
CA ASP A 65 -18.42 0.74 -9.98
C ASP A 65 -18.45 2.25 -10.22
N GLU A 66 -18.21 3.02 -9.16
CA GLU A 66 -18.08 4.48 -9.21
C GLU A 66 -16.62 4.87 -9.01
N SER A 67 -16.14 5.83 -9.79
CA SER A 67 -14.76 6.30 -9.71
C SER A 67 -14.70 7.81 -9.63
N TRP A 68 -13.84 8.31 -8.75
CA TRP A 68 -13.58 9.74 -8.58
C TRP A 68 -12.36 10.11 -9.42
N PHE A 69 -12.52 11.09 -10.32
CA PHE A 69 -11.44 11.60 -11.15
C PHE A 69 -10.88 12.89 -10.56
N VAL A 70 -9.56 12.95 -10.37
CA VAL A 70 -8.87 14.14 -9.86
C VAL A 70 -8.06 14.76 -11.00
N LEU A 71 -8.30 16.05 -11.25
CA LEU A 71 -7.58 16.84 -12.25
C LEU A 71 -6.30 17.43 -11.63
N GLY A 72 -5.28 16.59 -11.43
CA GLY A 72 -3.97 17.02 -10.89
C GLY A 72 -3.10 15.86 -10.42
N THR A 73 -1.78 16.08 -10.33
CA THR A 73 -0.85 15.06 -9.83
C THR A 73 -0.69 15.17 -8.31
N GLU A 74 -1.66 14.69 -7.54
CA GLU A 74 -1.41 14.40 -6.13
C GLU A 74 -0.56 13.13 -5.98
N ASN A 75 0.74 13.24 -6.23
CA ASN A 75 1.68 12.18 -5.91
C ASN A 75 2.12 12.30 -4.44
N ASN A 76 1.17 12.38 -3.51
CA ASN A 76 1.41 12.44 -2.06
C ASN A 76 1.91 11.08 -1.49
N ARG A 77 2.75 10.39 -2.27
CA ARG A 77 3.37 9.11 -1.96
C ARG A 77 4.64 9.35 -1.16
N VAL A 78 4.46 9.81 0.07
CA VAL A 78 5.55 9.88 1.05
C VAL A 78 6.11 8.46 1.24
N ARG A 79 7.41 8.30 1.01
CA ARG A 79 8.10 7.02 1.21
C ARG A 79 8.22 6.73 2.70
N VAL A 80 8.12 5.46 3.05
CA VAL A 80 8.31 4.98 4.43
C VAL A 80 9.58 4.14 4.50
N TRP A 81 10.30 4.22 5.61
CA TRP A 81 11.44 3.36 5.89
C TRP A 81 10.94 2.16 6.71
N ARG A 82 11.16 0.93 6.22
CA ARG A 82 10.72 -0.29 6.90
C ARG A 82 11.77 -1.40 6.77
N ARG A 83 11.72 -2.38 7.67
CA ARG A 83 12.58 -3.56 7.59
C ARG A 83 12.30 -4.33 6.27
N PRO A 84 13.32 -4.98 5.69
CA PRO A 84 13.11 -6.04 4.72
C PRO A 84 12.15 -7.07 5.33
N GLY A 85 11.09 -7.37 4.60
CA GLY A 85 10.22 -8.50 4.84
C GLY A 85 10.27 -9.42 3.64
#